data_AF-A0A415R283-F1
#
_entry.id   AF-A0A415R283-F1
#
_cell.length_a   1.000
_cell.length_b   1.000
_cell.length_c   1.000
_cell.angle_alpha   90.00
_cell.angle_beta   90.00
_cell.angle_gamma   90.00
#
_symmetry.space_group_name_H-M   'P 1'
#
loop_
_entity.id
_entity.type
_entity.pdbx_description
1 polymer ?
#
loop_
_entity_poly.entity_id
_entity_poly.type
_entity_poly.pdbx_seq_one_letter_code
_entity_poly.pdbx_strand_id
1 'polypeptide(L)'
;MKKGFMLLAGLFIWGGLLMLQGTPKIDGEIAAQMVEAVHPQAEIVAVEDTMVNKAEAYKIAYFEVGQGAGSVTIDADGHVLGH
;
A
#
# COMPACT_ATOMS: atom_id res chain seq x y z
N MET A 1 22.12 12.82 35.65
CA MET A 1 20.89 12.02 35.86
C MET A 1 19.64 12.59 35.17
N LYS A 2 19.41 13.91 35.14
CA LYS A 2 18.20 14.51 34.50
C LYS A 2 18.09 14.31 32.97
N LYS A 3 19.22 14.26 32.25
CA LYS A 3 19.25 14.16 30.78
C LYS A 3 18.79 12.79 30.24
N GLY A 4 19.10 11.70 30.94
CA GLY A 4 18.70 10.35 30.53
C GLY A 4 17.20 10.11 30.63
N PHE A 5 16.55 10.71 31.64
CA PHE A 5 15.10 10.64 31.80
C PHE A 5 14.34 11.37 30.68
N MET A 6 14.83 12.54 30.25
CA MET A 6 14.25 13.27 29.12
C MET A 6 14.37 12.51 27.79
N LEU A 7 15.47 11.80 27.57
CA LEU A 7 15.65 10.97 26.36
C LEU A 7 14.66 9.80 26.33
N LEU A 8 14.47 9.11 27.46
CA LEU A 8 13.49 8.03 27.57
C LEU A 8 12.05 8.54 27.35
N ALA A 9 11.69 9.67 27.95
CA ALA A 9 10.37 10.26 27.76
C ALA A 9 10.13 10.62 26.28
N GLY A 10 11.12 11.20 25.60
CA GLY A 10 11.04 11.47 24.17
C GLY A 10 10.88 10.20 23.33
N LEU A 11 11.57 9.11 23.69
CA LEU A 11 11.46 7.83 23.01
C LEU A 11 10.05 7.22 23.15
N PHE A 12 9.46 7.29 24.34
CA PHE A 12 8.10 6.79 24.55
C PHE A 12 7.04 7.62 23.82
N ILE A 13 7.21 8.94 23.80
CA ILE A 13 6.31 9.84 23.06
C ILE A 13 6.40 9.54 21.55
N TRP A 14 7.61 9.39 21.02
CA TRP A 14 7.81 9.08 19.60
C TRP A 14 7.31 7.67 19.26
N GLY A 15 7.62 6.67 20.07
CA GLY A 15 7.10 5.31 19.90
C GLY A 15 5.56 5.26 19.92
N GLY A 16 4.94 6.02 20.82
CA GLY A 16 3.48 6.16 20.87
C GLY A 16 2.90 6.84 19.63
N LEU A 17 3.55 7.90 19.12
CA LEU A 17 3.14 8.57 17.89
C LEU A 17 3.23 7.66 16.67
N LEU A 18 4.27 6.84 16.55
CA LEU A 18 4.40 5.86 15.48
C LEU A 18 3.28 4.81 15.51
N MET A 19 2.86 4.40 16.71
CA MET A 19 1.68 3.52 16.84
C MET A 19 0.37 4.23 16.50
N LEU A 20 0.27 5.54 16.76
CA LEU A 20 -0.94 6.32 16.46
C LEU A 20 -1.10 6.64 14.97
N GLN A 21 0.02 6.80 14.26
CA GLN A 21 0.03 7.05 12.81
C GLN A 21 -0.47 5.83 12.02
N GLY A 22 -0.30 4.62 12.57
CA GLY A 22 -0.63 3.37 11.87
C GLY A 22 0.17 3.21 10.58
N THR A 23 0.02 2.06 9.93
CA THR A 23 0.42 1.92 8.52
C THR A 23 -0.71 2.54 7.69
N PRO A 24 -0.45 3.44 6.72
CA PRO A 24 -1.50 3.93 5.85
C PRO A 24 -2.17 2.74 5.18
N LYS A 25 -3.49 2.63 5.34
CA LYS A 25 -4.28 1.58 4.70
C LYS A 25 -4.18 1.80 3.20
N ILE A 26 -3.94 0.72 2.44
CA ILE A 26 -3.90 0.80 0.99
C ILE A 26 -5.32 1.14 0.51
N ASP A 27 -5.41 2.11 -0.40
CA ASP A 27 -6.59 2.40 -1.19
C ASP A 27 -6.31 2.13 -2.68
N GLY A 28 -7.32 2.27 -3.53
CA GLY A 28 -7.18 2.02 -4.96
C GLY A 28 -6.10 2.89 -5.65
N GLU A 29 -5.86 4.11 -5.16
CA GLU A 29 -4.83 4.99 -5.72
C GLU A 29 -3.42 4.48 -5.37
N ILE A 30 -3.19 4.14 -4.10
CA ILE A 30 -1.92 3.55 -3.66
C ILE A 30 -1.70 2.21 -4.38
N ALA A 31 -2.74 1.40 -4.54
CA ALA A 31 -2.66 0.12 -5.23
C ALA A 31 -2.27 0.28 -6.72
N ALA A 32 -2.79 1.31 -7.39
CA ALA A 32 -2.38 1.65 -8.75
C ALA A 32 -0.91 2.12 -8.81
N GLN A 33 -0.49 2.99 -7.87
CA GLN A 33 0.90 3.44 -7.78
C GLN A 33 1.87 2.28 -7.54
N MET A 34 1.46 1.24 -6.81
CA MET A 34 2.26 0.02 -6.66
C MET A 34 2.48 -0.70 -7.98
N VAL A 35 1.46 -0.76 -8.85
CA VAL A 35 1.59 -1.34 -10.19
C VAL A 35 2.52 -0.49 -11.06
N GLU A 36 2.40 0.84 -11.02
CA GLU A 36 3.31 1.75 -11.74
C GLU A 36 4.76 1.63 -11.27
N ALA A 37 4.99 1.41 -9.96
CA ALA A 37 6.33 1.23 -9.43
C ALA A 37 7.02 -0.05 -9.95
N VAL A 38 6.24 -1.10 -10.22
CA VAL A 38 6.74 -2.38 -10.75
C VAL A 38 6.80 -2.37 -12.28
N HIS A 39 5.83 -1.72 -12.92
CA HIS A 39 5.71 -1.56 -14.36
C HIS A 39 5.71 -0.06 -14.72
N PRO A 40 6.89 0.60 -14.79
CA PRO A 40 6.97 2.05 -14.99
C PRO A 40 6.43 2.54 -16.35
N GLN A 41 6.23 1.63 -17.30
CA GLN A 41 5.69 1.90 -18.63
C GLN A 41 4.22 1.46 -18.77
N ALA A 42 3.62 0.94 -17.70
CA ALA A 42 2.22 0.55 -17.71
C ALA A 42 1.32 1.77 -17.60
N GLU A 43 0.28 1.80 -18.43
CA GLU A 43 -0.85 2.71 -18.30
C GLU A 43 -1.95 2.02 -17.51
N ILE A 44 -2.37 2.62 -16.40
CA ILE A 44 -3.49 2.10 -15.60
C ILE A 44 -4.79 2.38 -16.34
N VAL A 45 -5.50 1.31 -16.68
CA VAL A 45 -6.74 1.36 -17.46
C VAL A 45 -7.97 1.45 -16.55
N ALA A 46 -7.95 0.71 -15.44
CA ALA A 46 -9.03 0.70 -14.47
C ALA A 46 -8.55 0.27 -13.09
N VAL A 47 -9.20 0.82 -12.06
CA VAL A 47 -9.07 0.40 -10.67
C VAL A 47 -10.47 0.09 -10.16
N GLU A 48 -10.68 -1.13 -9.70
CA GLU A 48 -11.97 -1.61 -9.20
C GLU A 48 -11.85 -2.07 -7.75
N ASP A 49 -12.74 -1.57 -6.89
CA ASP A 49 -12.90 -2.08 -5.54
C ASP A 49 -13.56 -3.46 -5.58
N THR A 50 -12.97 -4.43 -4.88
CA THR A 50 -13.46 -5.81 -4.85
C THR A 50 -13.31 -6.42 -3.45
N MET A 51 -13.89 -7.61 -3.28
CA MET A 51 -13.83 -8.36 -2.03
C MET A 51 -13.28 -9.76 -2.31
N VAL A 52 -12.12 -10.08 -1.75
CA VAL A 52 -11.54 -11.44 -1.82
C VAL A 52 -11.63 -12.06 -0.44
N ASN A 53 -12.29 -13.23 -0.32
CA ASN A 53 -12.47 -13.92 0.96
C ASN A 53 -13.07 -13.06 2.09
N LYS A 54 -13.96 -12.12 1.75
CA LYS A 54 -14.56 -11.12 2.66
C LYS A 54 -13.59 -10.04 3.19
N ALA A 55 -12.41 -9.93 2.62
CA ALA A 55 -11.49 -8.81 2.83
C ALA A 55 -11.54 -7.86 1.63
N GLU A 56 -11.34 -6.57 1.90
CA GLU A 56 -11.24 -5.53 0.87
C GLU A 56 -9.97 -5.73 0.04
N ALA A 57 -10.12 -5.59 -1.27
CA ALA A 57 -9.04 -5.68 -2.24
C ALA A 57 -9.32 -4.76 -3.43
N TYR A 58 -8.29 -4.50 -4.20
CA TYR A 58 -8.33 -3.64 -5.37
C TYR A 58 -7.86 -4.45 -6.57
N LYS A 59 -8.63 -4.42 -7.65
CA LYS A 59 -8.24 -5.01 -8.92
C LYS A 59 -7.80 -3.91 -9.87
N ILE A 60 -6.54 -3.98 -10.31
CA ILE A 60 -5.87 -2.98 -11.13
C ILE A 60 -5.68 -3.61 -12.51
N ALA A 61 -6.33 -3.05 -13.52
CA ALA A 61 -6.08 -3.40 -14.92
C ALA A 61 -5.11 -2.40 -15.52
N TYR A 62 -4.09 -2.90 -16.21
CA TYR A 62 -3.06 -2.07 -16.82
C TYR A 62 -2.67 -2.58 -18.19
N PHE A 63 -2.11 -1.70 -19.01
CA PHE A 63 -1.57 -2.05 -20.32
C PHE A 63 -0.12 -1.59 -20.42
N GLU A 64 0.77 -2.50 -20.82
CA GLU A 64 2.19 -2.19 -21.01
C GLU A 64 2.58 -2.43 -22.46
N VAL A 65 3.21 -1.43 -23.08
CA VAL A 65 3.66 -1.53 -24.47
C VAL A 65 4.71 -2.63 -24.60
N GLY A 66 4.40 -3.66 -25.39
CA GLY A 66 5.29 -4.81 -25.61
C GLY A 66 4.98 -6.03 -24.74
N GLN A 67 4.29 -5.86 -23.61
CA GLN A 67 3.81 -6.97 -22.76
C GLN A 67 2.31 -7.24 -22.93
N GLY A 68 1.53 -6.23 -23.33
CA GLY A 68 0.08 -6.32 -23.52
C GLY A 68 -0.71 -5.94 -22.27
N ALA A 69 -1.96 -6.39 -22.20
CA ALA A 69 -2.83 -6.12 -21.06
C ALA A 69 -2.54 -7.09 -19.90
N GLY A 70 -2.52 -6.57 -18.68
CA GLY A 70 -2.38 -7.33 -17.43
C GLY A 70 -3.43 -6.90 -16.41
N SER A 71 -3.61 -7.72 -15.37
CA SER A 71 -4.43 -7.33 -14.23
C SER A 71 -3.83 -7.89 -12.95
N VAL A 72 -3.77 -7.09 -11.89
CA VAL A 72 -3.27 -7.50 -10.59
C VAL A 72 -4.35 -7.25 -9.55
N THR A 73 -4.47 -8.15 -8.57
CA THR A 73 -5.33 -7.93 -7.38
C THR A 73 -4.46 -7.73 -6.15
N ILE A 74 -4.67 -6.62 -5.44
CA ILE A 74 -3.92 -6.22 -4.25
C ILE A 74 -4.88 -6.12 -3.07
N ASP A 75 -4.57 -6.74 -1.93
CA ASP A 75 -5.39 -6.59 -0.71
C ASP A 75 -5.14 -5.23 -0.01
N ALA A 76 -5.99 -4.89 0.95
CA ALA A 76 -5.86 -3.65 1.73
C ALA A 76 -4.58 -3.56 2.59
N ASP A 77 -3.83 -4.66 2.73
CA ASP A 77 -2.55 -4.75 3.43
C ASP A 77 -1.35 -4.66 2.46
N GLY A 78 -1.59 -4.62 1.15
CA GLY A 78 -0.59 -4.49 0.09
C GLY A 78 -0.04 -5.80 -0.46
N HIS A 79 -0.66 -6.94 -0.16
CA HIS A 79 -0.26 -8.22 -0.75
C HIS A 79 -0.91 -8.45 -2.12
N VAL A 80 -0.11 -8.96 -3.06
CA VAL A 80 -0.61 -9.42 -4.35
C VAL A 80 -1.30 -10.77 -4.18
N LEU A 81 -2.61 -10.80 -4.41
CA LEU A 81 -3.45 -12.00 -4.31
C LEU A 81 -3.53 -12.80 -5.62
N GLY A 82 -3.23 -12.16 -6.75
CA GLY A 82 -3.25 -12.77 -8.08
C GLY A 82 -2.85 -11.80 -9.18
N HIS A 83 -2.36 -12.35 -10.31
CA HIS A 83 -1.88 -11.65 -11.50
C HIS A 83 -2.27 -12.45 -12.76
#